data_AF-A0A1Z4NLY3-F1
#
_entry.id   AF-A0A1Z4NLY3-F1
#
_cell.length_a   1.000
_cell.length_b   1.000
_cell.length_c   1.000
_cell.angle_alpha   90.00
_cell.angle_beta   90.00
_cell.angle_gamma   90.00
#
_symmetry.space_group_name_H-M   'P 1'
#
loop_
_entity.id
_entity.type
_entity.pdbx_description
1 polymer ?
#
loop_
_entity_poly.entity_id
_entity_poly.type
_entity_poly.pdbx_seq_one_letter_code
_entity_poly.pdbx_strand_id
1 'polypeptide(L)' 'MVIINIETGDYEVDETGLKAARNLQAKSPYARLFGISIGYNVAASFGGVMERVSSDFRYCD' A
#
# COMPACT_ATOMS: atom_id res chain seq x y z
N MET A 1 -0.14 -1.00 4.10
CA MET A 1 -0.16 -1.44 2.69
C MET A 1 -1.55 -1.89 2.30
N VAL A 2 -2.02 -1.51 1.11
CA VAL A 2 -3.26 -2.01 0.51
C VAL A 2 -2.91 -3.14 -0.45
N ILE A 3 -3.56 -4.29 -0.31
CA ILE A 3 -3.44 -5.43 -1.22
C ILE A 3 -4.75 -5.57 -1.97
N ILE A 4 -4.68 -5.65 -3.29
CA ILE A 4 -5.83 -5.70 -4.17
C ILE A 4 -5.75 -6.98 -4.98
N ASN A 5 -6.80 -7.80 -4.95
CA ASN A 5 -7.04 -8.83 -5.94
C ASN A 5 -7.49 -8.14 -7.23
N ILE A 6 -6.64 -8.15 -8.26
CA ILE A 6 -6.91 -7.39 -9.49
C ILE A 6 -8.03 -8.00 -10.34
N GLU A 7 -8.39 -9.25 -10.08
CA GLU A 7 -9.39 -9.98 -10.86
C GLU A 7 -10.80 -9.72 -10.34
N THR A 8 -10.96 -9.54 -9.03
CA THR A 8 -12.25 -9.29 -8.38
C THR A 8 -12.43 -7.85 -7.91
N GLY A 9 -11.34 -7.13 -7.68
CA GLY A 9 -11.34 -5.82 -7.04
C GLY A 9 -11.39 -5.88 -5.51
N ASP A 10 -11.46 -7.06 -4.90
CA ASP A 10 -11.40 -7.21 -3.45
C ASP A 10 -10.06 -6.69 -2.92
N TYR A 11 -10.11 -6.00 -1.78
CA TYR A 11 -8.90 -5.48 -1.16
C TYR A 11 -8.90 -5.66 0.35
N GLU A 12 -7.69 -5.76 0.89
CA GLU A 12 -7.45 -5.77 2.33
C GLU A 12 -6.26 -4.86 2.66
N VAL A 13 -6.27 -4.29 3.86
CA VAL A 13 -5.22 -3.39 4.33
C VAL A 13 -4.52 -4.04 5.51
N ASP A 14 -3.20 -4.11 5.43
CA ASP A 14 -2.34 -4.61 6.49
C ASP A 14 -1.05 -3.79 6.52
N GLU A 15 -0.42 -3.63 7.68
CA GLU A 15 0.80 -2.84 7.82
C GLU A 15 1.91 -3.32 6.87
N THR A 16 2.14 -4.63 6.86
CA THR A 16 3.16 -5.30 6.02
C THR A 16 2.60 -5.79 4.68
N GLY A 17 1.29 -5.99 4.60
CA GLY A 17 0.62 -6.61 3.46
C GLY A 17 0.57 -8.14 3.50
N LEU A 18 1.28 -8.80 4.42
CA LEU A 18 1.38 -10.27 4.46
C LEU A 18 0.06 -10.93 4.87
N LYS A 19 -0.59 -10.41 5.93
CA LYS A 19 -1.86 -10.97 6.39
C LYS A 19 -2.97 -10.76 5.37
N ALA A 20 -3.05 -9.55 4.82
CA ALA A 20 -3.97 -9.19 3.75
C ALA A 20 -3.80 -10.10 2.51
N ALA A 21 -2.55 -10.33 2.07
CA ALA A 21 -2.28 -11.22 0.95
C ALA A 21 -2.71 -12.68 1.22
N ARG A 22 -2.43 -13.20 2.42
CA ARG A 22 -2.85 -14.57 2.81
C ARG A 22 -4.37 -14.72 2.84
N ASN A 23 -5.08 -13.74 3.38
CA ASN A 23 -6.55 -13.76 3.43
C ASN A 23 -7.16 -13.74 2.03
N LEU A 24 -6.65 -12.87 1.15
CA LEU A 24 -7.11 -12.80 -0.24
C LEU A 24 -6.77 -14.08 -1.02
N GLN A 25 -5.58 -14.67 -0.81
CA GLN A 25 -5.22 -15.97 -1.40
C GLN A 25 -6.10 -17.11 -0.87
N ALA A 26 -6.49 -17.10 0.41
CA ALA A 26 -7.37 -18.13 0.95
C ALA A 26 -8.76 -18.11 0.27
N LYS A 27 -9.24 -16.92 -0.11
CA LYS A 27 -10.49 -16.74 -0.88
C LYS A 27 -10.31 -17.09 -2.36
N SER A 28 -9.12 -16.88 -2.92
CA SER A 28 -8.80 -17.11 -4.33
C SER A 28 -7.33 -17.54 -4.48
N PRO A 29 -7.04 -18.86 -4.47
CA PRO A 29 -5.67 -19.40 -4.37
C PRO A 29 -4.70 -18.97 -5.48
N TYR A 30 -5.23 -18.62 -6.64
CA TYR A 30 -4.45 -18.22 -7.82
C TYR A 30 -4.64 -16.75 -8.19
N ALA A 31 -5.23 -15.95 -7.29
CA ALA A 31 -5.45 -14.54 -7.55
C ALA A 31 -4.14 -13.79 -7.75
N ARG A 32 -4.11 -12.93 -8.77
CA ARG A 32 -3.04 -11.95 -8.95
C ARG A 32 -3.28 -10.79 -7.98
N LEU A 33 -2.31 -10.59 -7.08
CA LEU A 33 -2.38 -9.56 -6.06
C LEU A 33 -1.47 -8.38 -6.42
N PHE A 34 -1.97 -7.17 -6.26
CA PHE A 34 -1.21 -5.92 -6.40
C PHE A 34 -1.11 -5.20 -5.04
N GLY A 35 0.09 -4.75 -4.71
CA GLY A 35 0.38 -4.09 -3.43
C GLY A 35 0.77 -2.63 -3.63
N ILE A 36 0.14 -1.73 -2.88
CA ILE A 36 0.50 -0.31 -2.84
C ILE A 36 0.55 0.21 -1.40
N SER A 37 1.57 0.99 -1.08
CA SER A 37 1.69 1.64 0.22
C SER A 37 1.47 3.15 0.06
N ILE A 38 0.52 3.69 0.81
CA ILE A 38 0.15 5.11 0.78
C ILE A 38 0.54 5.72 2.12
N GLY A 39 1.10 6.94 2.10
CA GLY A 39 1.32 7.72 3.33
C GLY A 39 2.52 7.31 4.18
N TYR A 40 3.44 6.47 3.69
CA TYR A 40 4.60 6.00 4.46
C TYR A 40 5.87 6.83 4.19
N ASN A 41 6.78 6.87 5.17
CA ASN A 41 8.08 7.50 5.03
C ASN A 41 9.00 6.59 4.20
N VAL A 42 9.42 7.08 3.03
CA VAL A 42 10.38 6.41 2.15
C VAL A 42 11.79 6.86 2.50
N ALA A 43 12.70 5.92 2.73
CA ALA A 43 14.13 6.22 2.88
C ALA A 43 14.81 6.48 1.52
N ALA A 44 14.32 5.84 0.46
CA ALA A 44 14.73 6.03 -0.93
C ALA A 44 13.66 5.46 -1.88
N SER A 45 13.56 6.01 -3.10
CA SER A 45 12.78 5.45 -4.21
C SER A 45 13.71 5.12 -5.37
N PHE A 46 13.58 3.93 -5.96
CA PHE A 46 14.29 3.55 -7.17
C PHE A 46 13.26 3.36 -8.30
N GLY A 47 13.25 4.28 -9.27
CA GLY A 47 12.40 4.19 -10.48
C GLY A 47 11.28 5.24 -10.65
N GLY A 48 11.14 6.26 -9.79
CA GLY A 48 10.13 7.31 -9.95
C GLY A 48 9.90 8.17 -8.70
N VAL A 49 9.36 9.38 -8.89
CA VAL A 49 9.29 10.48 -7.91
C VAL A 49 8.41 10.14 -6.69
N MET A 50 8.96 10.32 -5.48
CA MET A 50 8.16 10.58 -4.28
C MET A 50 8.91 11.60 -3.40
N GLU A 51 8.53 12.87 -3.50
CA GLU A 51 8.88 13.88 -2.50
C GLU A 51 7.93 13.73 -1.30
N ARG A 52 8.49 13.43 -0.13
CA ARG A 52 7.93 13.89 1.14
C ARG A 52 8.71 15.13 1.56
N VAL A 53 8.22 16.31 1.23
CA VAL A 53 8.69 17.53 1.87
C VAL A 53 7.88 17.68 3.16
N SER A 54 8.49 17.42 4.31
CA SER A 54 7.94 17.93 5.56
C SER A 54 8.14 19.45 5.53
N SER A 55 7.16 20.18 5.00
CA SER A 55 6.97 21.52 5.50
C SER A 55 6.19 21.35 6.79
N ASP A 56 6.85 21.67 7.89
CA ASP A 56 6.25 21.96 9.17
C ASP A 56 5.31 23.17 8.96
N PHE A 57 4.17 22.94 8.32
CA PHE A 57 3.14 23.95 8.13
C PHE A 57 2.40 24.07 9.45
N ARG A 58 3.02 24.82 10.37
CA ARG A 58 2.31 25.43 11.47
C ARG A 58 1.10 26.13 10.88
N TYR A 59 -0.09 25.64 11.20
CA TYR A 59 -1.31 26.43 11.13
C TYR A 59 -1.06 27.67 12.01
N CYS A 60 -0.83 28.82 11.38
CA CYS A 60 -1.19 30.09 11.97
C CYS A 60 -2.59 30.40 11.43
N ASP A 61 -3.48 30.75 12.36
CA ASP A 61 -4.92 30.98 12.22
C ASP A 61 -5.44 31.52 10.88
#